data_AF-A0A9D5BDB7-F1
#
_entry.id   AF-A0A9D5BDB7-F1
#
_cell.length_a   1.000
_cell.length_b   1.000
_cell.length_c   1.000
_cell.angle_alpha   90.00
_cell.angle_beta   90.00
_cell.angle_gamma   90.00
#
_symmetry.space_group_name_H-M   'P 1'
#
loop_
_entity.id
_entity.type
_entity.pdbx_description
1 polymer ?
#
loop_
_entity_poly.entity_id
_entity_poly.type
_entity_poly.pdbx_seq_one_letter_code
_entity_poly.pdbx_strand_id
1 'polypeptide(L)'
;MGCRYEDAFNRFIDEINSVAAYDWWEGSVHSILSVVAYPCAWSWKHWRQRVKIGRLQEYVKSEYDHSCLRSCRSRALYKGMKVGATPDLMVAFIDFFLGGDEKRLDIVSIIQKRFPMCIIFGGDGNYMTPYNLHSDTLLTNLLGQHVPATVWNRLESGLNAQLRTVRHGSIRTALGPVIDWINSHANPQLEFHGVKVELGWFQATASGYYQLGVVVTVGEYSLHDSHRSDTWVGTDVAMRKNAAHGRKNLQQLQHNWPYMSNSLSLKRVTGGINGGLINDATLRSLDFKRDYLFPLSLLLCNTRPVGRQDTVQLLISLMLLADLSVTLLMLLQFYWISLAAFLSVLLILPLSLLSPFPAGLNALFSKEPRRASLSRVYALWNATSLSNIGVAFICCLLHYTLSHIHYPDEASTRNVKREDDKCWLLPIILFLFKLVQARFVNWHIANMEIQDFSLFCPDPDAFWAHESGL
;
A
#
# COMPACT_ATOMS: atom_id res chain seq x y z
N MET A 1 -38.66 8.38 -15.24
CA MET A 1 -38.26 7.07 -14.67
C MET A 1 -36.78 7.00 -14.27
N GLY A 2 -35.87 7.75 -14.92
CA GLY A 2 -34.44 7.79 -14.57
C GLY A 2 -34.12 8.23 -13.14
N CYS A 3 -34.74 9.33 -12.65
CA CYS A 3 -34.46 9.87 -11.32
C CYS A 3 -34.71 8.88 -10.16
N ARG A 4 -35.72 8.00 -10.27
CA ARG A 4 -36.06 7.06 -9.19
C ARG A 4 -34.96 6.02 -8.93
N TYR A 5 -34.27 5.58 -9.99
CA TYR A 5 -33.17 4.61 -9.87
C TYR A 5 -31.86 5.28 -9.46
N GLU A 6 -31.64 6.51 -9.91
CA GLU A 6 -30.49 7.32 -9.50
C GLU A 6 -30.57 7.65 -8.00
N ASP A 7 -31.74 8.04 -7.50
CA ASP A 7 -31.95 8.27 -6.07
C ASP A 7 -31.76 7.00 -5.24
N ALA A 8 -32.25 5.85 -5.71
CA ALA A 8 -32.07 4.57 -5.03
C ALA A 8 -30.59 4.13 -5.02
N PHE A 9 -29.86 4.38 -6.10
CA PHE A 9 -28.43 4.13 -6.17
C PHE A 9 -27.64 5.06 -5.24
N ASN A 10 -27.95 6.36 -5.21
CA ASN A 10 -27.29 7.30 -4.32
C ASN A 10 -27.48 6.92 -2.84
N ARG A 11 -28.70 6.54 -2.44
CA ARG A 11 -28.96 6.02 -1.07
C ARG A 11 -28.16 4.77 -0.77
N PHE A 12 -28.11 3.83 -1.73
CA PHE A 12 -27.28 2.64 -1.58
C PHE A 12 -25.80 2.99 -1.37
N ILE A 13 -25.26 3.96 -2.13
CA ILE A 13 -23.88 4.42 -1.96
C ILE A 13 -23.67 5.07 -0.59
N ASP A 14 -24.59 5.91 -0.12
CA ASP A 14 -24.51 6.52 1.20
C ASP A 14 -24.54 5.47 2.33
N GLU A 15 -25.40 4.46 2.21
CA GLU A 15 -25.48 3.36 3.18
C GLU A 15 -24.20 2.50 3.15
N ILE A 16 -23.69 2.13 1.98
CA ILE A 16 -22.40 1.42 1.85
C ILE A 16 -21.25 2.22 2.47
N ASN A 17 -21.18 3.52 2.20
CA ASN A 17 -20.16 4.39 2.79
C ASN A 17 -20.29 4.45 4.31
N SER A 18 -21.52 4.47 4.84
CA SER A 18 -21.77 4.45 6.29
C SER A 18 -21.33 3.13 6.95
N VAL A 19 -21.57 1.98 6.30
CA VAL A 19 -21.18 0.67 6.81
C VAL A 19 -19.65 0.51 6.77
N ALA A 20 -19.01 1.02 5.71
CA ALA A 20 -17.57 0.98 5.51
C ALA A 20 -16.80 1.99 6.38
N ALA A 21 -17.43 3.08 6.82
CA ALA A 21 -16.77 4.13 7.60
C ALA A 21 -16.22 3.61 8.93
N TYR A 22 -15.02 4.06 9.29
CA TYR A 22 -14.42 3.76 10.59
C TYR A 22 -14.98 4.70 11.66
N ASP A 23 -15.31 4.13 12.82
CA ASP A 23 -15.64 4.94 13.99
C ASP A 23 -14.36 5.60 14.54
N TRP A 24 -14.52 6.75 15.20
CA TRP A 24 -13.41 7.52 15.78
C TRP A 24 -12.57 6.70 16.79
N TRP A 25 -13.22 5.81 17.55
CA TRP A 25 -12.56 4.98 18.56
C TRP A 25 -11.65 3.92 17.91
N GLU A 26 -12.02 3.41 16.73
CA GLU A 26 -11.20 2.43 16.00
C GLU A 26 -9.87 3.04 15.58
N GLY A 27 -9.91 4.29 15.08
CA GLY A 27 -8.72 5.06 14.74
C GLY A 27 -7.86 5.37 15.95
N SER A 28 -8.48 5.66 17.09
CA SER A 28 -7.78 5.93 18.37
C SER A 28 -7.03 4.70 18.87
N VAL A 29 -7.67 3.53 18.88
CA VAL A 29 -7.04 2.25 19.26
C VAL A 29 -5.88 1.92 18.32
N HIS A 30 -6.09 2.06 17.01
CA HIS A 30 -5.01 1.84 16.03
C HIS A 30 -3.84 2.79 16.25
N SER A 31 -4.09 4.08 16.50
CA SER A 31 -3.05 5.07 16.76
C SER A 31 -2.23 4.72 18.00
N ILE A 32 -2.87 4.36 19.11
CA ILE A 32 -2.19 3.97 20.35
C ILE A 32 -1.36 2.71 20.12
N LEU A 33 -1.95 1.68 19.50
CA LEU A 33 -1.23 0.43 19.20
C LEU A 33 -0.06 0.67 18.25
N SER A 34 -0.18 1.59 17.28
CA SER A 34 0.89 1.86 16.31
C SER A 34 2.16 2.43 16.97
N VAL A 35 2.00 3.15 18.09
CA VAL A 35 3.10 3.69 18.90
C VAL A 35 3.65 2.64 19.88
N VAL A 36 2.78 1.87 20.53
CA VAL A 36 3.17 0.92 21.60
C VAL A 36 3.70 -0.39 21.02
N ALA A 37 3.00 -0.97 20.05
CA ALA A 37 3.28 -2.28 19.48
C ALA A 37 2.76 -2.36 18.03
N TYR A 38 3.57 -1.92 17.07
CA TYR A 38 3.21 -1.90 15.66
C TYR A 38 2.69 -3.26 15.10
N PRO A 39 3.24 -4.44 15.47
CA PRO A 39 2.65 -5.73 15.08
C PRO A 39 1.20 -5.93 15.53
N CYS A 40 0.88 -5.48 16.75
CA CYS A 40 -0.48 -5.53 17.28
C CYS A 40 -1.38 -4.53 16.55
N ALA A 41 -0.87 -3.34 16.20
CA ALA A 41 -1.61 -2.34 15.44
C ALA A 41 -2.03 -2.85 14.05
N TRP A 42 -1.09 -3.49 13.34
CA TRP A 42 -1.37 -4.11 12.05
C TRP A 42 -2.41 -5.22 12.18
N SER A 43 -2.25 -6.12 13.16
CA SER A 43 -3.17 -7.24 13.39
C SER A 43 -4.59 -6.73 13.73
N TRP A 44 -4.68 -5.67 14.53
CA TRP A 44 -5.92 -4.95 14.83
C TRP A 44 -6.57 -4.37 13.57
N LYS A 45 -5.82 -3.61 12.77
CA LYS A 45 -6.32 -3.01 11.51
C LYS A 45 -6.88 -4.10 10.57
N HIS A 46 -6.11 -5.17 10.37
CA HIS A 46 -6.51 -6.29 9.50
C HIS A 46 -7.73 -7.05 10.03
N TRP A 47 -7.86 -7.22 11.35
CA TRP A 47 -9.08 -7.77 11.95
C TRP A 47 -10.30 -6.87 11.72
N ARG A 48 -10.17 -5.54 11.92
CA ARG A 48 -11.25 -4.58 11.66
C ARG A 48 -11.70 -4.59 10.20
N GLN A 49 -10.75 -4.66 9.26
CA GLN A 49 -11.05 -4.75 7.83
C GLN A 49 -11.87 -6.00 7.48
N ARG A 50 -11.52 -7.17 8.04
CA ARG A 50 -12.31 -8.41 7.88
C ARG A 50 -13.74 -8.25 8.39
N VAL A 51 -13.90 -7.65 9.58
CA VAL A 51 -15.23 -7.41 10.17
C VAL A 51 -16.05 -6.47 9.27
N LYS A 52 -15.44 -5.38 8.76
CA LYS A 52 -16.12 -4.42 7.88
C LYS A 52 -16.53 -5.04 6.54
N ILE A 53 -15.65 -5.81 5.90
CA ILE A 53 -15.98 -6.52 4.65
C ILE A 53 -17.08 -7.57 4.89
N GLY A 54 -17.02 -8.31 6.00
CA GLY A 54 -18.07 -9.24 6.39
C GLY A 54 -19.42 -8.55 6.55
N ARG A 55 -19.45 -7.38 7.20
CA ARG A 55 -20.68 -6.56 7.32
C ARG A 55 -21.17 -6.03 5.97
N LEU A 56 -20.27 -5.59 5.09
CA LEU A 56 -20.66 -5.16 3.73
C LEU A 56 -21.26 -6.31 2.93
N GLN A 57 -20.69 -7.51 3.04
CA GLN A 57 -21.21 -8.72 2.41
C GLN A 57 -22.59 -9.10 2.97
N GLU A 58 -22.78 -9.01 4.28
CA GLU A 58 -24.06 -9.28 4.94
C GLU A 58 -25.12 -8.24 4.55
N TYR A 59 -24.77 -6.96 4.58
CA TYR A 59 -25.65 -5.86 4.16
C TYR A 59 -26.15 -6.06 2.74
N VAL A 60 -25.25 -6.29 1.76
CA VAL A 60 -25.65 -6.51 0.35
C VAL A 60 -26.44 -7.81 0.19
N LYS A 61 -26.13 -8.86 0.96
CA LYS A 61 -26.77 -10.17 0.79
C LYS A 61 -28.17 -10.25 1.41
N SER A 62 -28.37 -9.65 2.59
CA SER A 62 -29.58 -9.87 3.39
C SER A 62 -30.34 -8.61 3.82
N GLU A 63 -29.68 -7.47 3.97
CA GLU A 63 -30.34 -6.25 4.49
C GLU A 63 -30.84 -5.34 3.36
N TYR A 64 -30.08 -5.24 2.26
CA TYR A 64 -30.41 -4.36 1.15
C TYR A 64 -31.47 -4.97 0.21
N ASP A 65 -32.48 -4.17 -0.13
CA ASP A 65 -33.62 -4.57 -0.96
C ASP A 65 -33.32 -4.62 -2.47
N HIS A 66 -32.07 -4.37 -2.86
CA HIS A 66 -31.62 -4.33 -4.26
C HIS A 66 -32.39 -3.31 -5.13
N SER A 67 -33.03 -2.30 -4.52
CA SER A 67 -33.89 -1.33 -5.22
C SER A 67 -33.18 -0.56 -6.33
N CYS A 68 -31.86 -0.41 -6.27
CA CYS A 68 -31.05 0.22 -7.32
C CYS A 68 -30.97 -0.61 -8.62
N LEU A 69 -31.27 -1.91 -8.58
CA LEU A 69 -31.28 -2.76 -9.78
C LEU A 69 -32.53 -2.49 -10.62
N ARG A 70 -32.32 -2.34 -11.94
CA ARG A 70 -33.41 -2.10 -12.89
C ARG A 70 -34.31 -3.33 -13.09
N SER A 71 -33.70 -4.50 -13.23
CA SER A 71 -34.42 -5.78 -13.42
C SER A 71 -35.24 -6.19 -12.19
N CYS A 72 -36.56 -6.35 -12.37
CA CYS A 72 -37.45 -6.89 -11.35
C CYS A 72 -37.06 -8.30 -10.92
N ARG A 73 -36.62 -9.14 -11.87
CA ARG A 73 -36.19 -10.51 -11.61
C ARG A 73 -34.92 -10.55 -10.75
N SER A 74 -33.95 -9.68 -11.05
CA SER A 74 -32.72 -9.58 -10.27
C SER A 74 -32.99 -9.16 -8.82
N ARG A 75 -33.91 -8.21 -8.62
CA ARG A 75 -34.38 -7.80 -7.29
C ARG A 75 -35.06 -8.92 -6.53
N ALA A 76 -36.04 -9.57 -7.15
CA ALA A 76 -36.83 -10.63 -6.52
C ALA A 76 -35.98 -11.86 -6.13
N LEU A 77 -34.94 -12.15 -6.91
CA LEU A 77 -34.05 -13.28 -6.64
C LEU A 77 -32.86 -12.94 -5.74
N TYR A 78 -32.70 -11.67 -5.31
CA TYR A 78 -31.49 -11.20 -4.61
C TYR A 78 -30.21 -11.61 -5.37
N LYS A 79 -30.27 -11.47 -6.70
CA LYS A 79 -29.19 -11.86 -7.63
C LYS A 79 -28.88 -10.68 -8.55
N GLY A 80 -27.63 -10.27 -8.58
CA GLY A 80 -27.19 -9.17 -9.45
C GLY A 80 -26.10 -8.32 -8.86
N MET A 81 -25.78 -8.49 -7.58
CA MET A 81 -24.71 -7.78 -6.90
C MET A 81 -23.83 -8.77 -6.13
N LYS A 82 -22.53 -8.55 -6.13
CA LYS A 82 -21.58 -9.30 -5.30
C LYS A 82 -20.53 -8.35 -4.75
N VAL A 83 -20.26 -8.47 -3.46
CA VAL A 83 -19.17 -7.73 -2.81
C VAL A 83 -17.90 -8.59 -2.87
N GLY A 84 -16.87 -8.06 -3.52
CA GLY A 84 -15.52 -8.59 -3.53
C GLY A 84 -14.58 -7.71 -2.73
N ALA A 85 -13.42 -8.26 -2.38
CA ALA A 85 -12.33 -7.51 -1.78
C ALA A 85 -11.00 -8.10 -2.21
N THR A 86 -9.98 -7.26 -2.28
CA THR A 86 -8.61 -7.70 -2.52
C THR A 86 -8.14 -8.61 -1.38
N PRO A 87 -7.18 -9.52 -1.63
CA PRO A 87 -6.73 -10.49 -0.61
C PRO A 87 -6.09 -9.84 0.63
N ASP A 88 -5.61 -8.61 0.50
CA ASP A 88 -5.07 -7.77 1.58
C ASP A 88 -6.13 -6.91 2.28
N LEU A 89 -7.40 -6.99 1.84
CA LEU A 89 -8.57 -6.32 2.42
C LEU A 89 -8.48 -4.78 2.45
N MET A 90 -7.62 -4.21 1.60
CA MET A 90 -7.43 -2.76 1.50
C MET A 90 -8.42 -2.11 0.54
N VAL A 91 -8.87 -2.83 -0.48
CA VAL A 91 -9.84 -2.36 -1.45
C VAL A 91 -11.01 -3.34 -1.50
N ALA A 92 -12.22 -2.81 -1.38
CA ALA A 92 -13.46 -3.55 -1.60
C ALA A 92 -14.15 -3.01 -2.86
N PHE A 93 -14.83 -3.90 -3.57
CA PHE A 93 -15.54 -3.57 -4.81
C PHE A 93 -16.88 -4.30 -4.86
N ILE A 94 -17.81 -3.76 -5.65
CA ILE A 94 -19.15 -4.30 -5.82
C ILE A 94 -19.36 -4.57 -7.31
N ASP A 95 -19.50 -5.84 -7.66
CA ASP A 95 -19.76 -6.28 -9.02
C ASP A 95 -21.26 -6.28 -9.29
N PHE A 96 -21.67 -5.61 -10.36
CA PHE A 96 -23.04 -5.61 -10.86
C PHE A 96 -23.16 -6.55 -12.07
N PHE A 97 -23.97 -7.60 -11.92
CA PHE A 97 -24.26 -8.57 -12.97
C PHE A 97 -25.56 -8.24 -13.69
N LEU A 98 -25.51 -8.25 -15.02
CA LEU A 98 -26.71 -8.16 -15.86
C LEU A 98 -27.54 -9.45 -15.73
N GLY A 99 -28.77 -9.31 -15.24
CA GLY A 99 -29.73 -10.42 -15.12
C GLY A 99 -30.45 -10.73 -16.43
N GLY A 100 -30.98 -11.95 -16.56
CA GLY A 100 -31.46 -12.56 -17.82
C GLY A 100 -32.46 -11.78 -18.69
N ASP A 101 -33.23 -10.84 -18.14
CA ASP A 101 -34.19 -10.02 -18.89
C ASP A 101 -33.52 -8.79 -19.56
N GLU A 102 -32.24 -8.52 -19.26
CA GLU A 102 -31.43 -7.41 -19.80
C GLU A 102 -30.35 -7.87 -20.80
N LYS A 103 -30.37 -9.13 -21.26
CA LYS A 103 -29.45 -9.61 -22.31
C LYS A 103 -29.73 -8.90 -23.64
N ARG A 104 -29.10 -7.74 -23.86
CA ARG A 104 -29.15 -7.01 -25.12
C ARG A 104 -28.02 -7.44 -26.05
N LEU A 105 -28.29 -7.47 -27.35
CA LEU A 105 -27.28 -7.71 -28.39
C LEU A 105 -26.19 -6.60 -28.41
N ASP A 106 -26.43 -5.47 -27.73
CA ASP A 106 -25.53 -4.32 -27.65
C ASP A 106 -24.44 -4.42 -26.56
N ILE A 107 -24.25 -5.58 -25.91
CA ILE A 107 -23.28 -5.75 -24.79
C ILE A 107 -21.87 -5.27 -25.18
N VAL A 108 -21.42 -5.54 -26.40
CA VAL A 108 -20.08 -5.13 -26.89
C VAL A 108 -19.94 -3.61 -26.97
N SER A 109 -20.98 -2.90 -27.46
CA SER A 109 -20.96 -1.43 -27.52
C SER A 109 -21.08 -0.78 -26.13
N ILE A 110 -21.77 -1.44 -25.18
CA ILE A 110 -21.86 -0.99 -23.79
C ILE A 110 -20.52 -1.14 -23.08
N ILE A 111 -19.73 -2.18 -23.39
CA ILE A 111 -18.41 -2.40 -22.78
C ILE A 111 -17.37 -1.41 -23.34
N GLN A 112 -17.38 -1.13 -24.64
CA GLN A 112 -16.52 -0.07 -25.22
C GLN A 112 -16.79 1.30 -24.57
N LYS A 113 -18.04 1.60 -24.23
CA LYS A 113 -18.41 2.82 -23.48
C LYS A 113 -17.90 2.88 -22.04
N ARG A 114 -17.35 1.78 -21.49
CA ARG A 114 -16.78 1.75 -20.12
C ARG A 114 -15.32 2.19 -20.08
N PHE A 115 -14.67 2.33 -21.23
CA PHE A 115 -13.33 2.90 -21.30
C PHE A 115 -13.39 4.43 -21.43
N PRO A 116 -12.47 5.18 -20.80
CA PRO A 116 -11.36 4.69 -19.97
C PRO A 116 -11.83 4.04 -18.66
N MET A 117 -11.20 2.93 -18.29
CA MET A 117 -11.51 2.20 -17.05
C MET A 117 -10.43 2.48 -16.01
N CYS A 118 -10.82 2.79 -14.77
CA CYS A 118 -9.90 3.00 -13.66
C CYS A 118 -9.86 1.74 -12.78
N ILE A 119 -8.68 1.16 -12.59
CA ILE A 119 -8.46 0.02 -11.69
C ILE A 119 -7.58 0.49 -10.53
N ILE A 120 -8.14 0.50 -9.34
CA ILE A 120 -7.45 0.96 -8.13
C ILE A 120 -6.50 -0.13 -7.64
N PHE A 121 -5.30 0.25 -7.20
CA PHE A 121 -4.39 -0.68 -6.57
C PHE A 121 -4.86 -1.06 -5.16
N GLY A 122 -4.76 -2.35 -4.84
CA GLY A 122 -4.73 -2.81 -3.46
C GLY A 122 -3.44 -2.35 -2.76
N GLY A 123 -3.41 -2.49 -1.44
CA GLY A 123 -2.29 -2.08 -0.62
C GLY A 123 -2.20 -0.58 -0.36
N ASP A 124 -1.37 -0.23 0.62
CA ASP A 124 -1.06 1.15 1.00
C ASP A 124 0.44 1.45 0.89
N GLY A 125 1.21 0.59 0.22
CA GLY A 125 2.66 0.77 0.02
C GLY A 125 3.49 0.54 1.28
N ASN A 126 2.90 -0.08 2.31
CA ASN A 126 3.60 -0.49 3.53
C ASN A 126 4.30 -1.83 3.35
N TYR A 127 5.21 -2.14 4.29
CA TYR A 127 5.92 -3.41 4.30
C TYR A 127 5.00 -4.63 4.29
N MET A 128 3.92 -4.59 5.07
CA MET A 128 2.95 -5.70 5.17
C MET A 128 1.99 -5.78 3.98
N THR A 129 1.66 -4.65 3.38
CA THR A 129 0.63 -4.49 2.33
C THR A 129 1.19 -3.65 1.19
N PRO A 130 2.10 -4.22 0.37
CA PRO A 130 2.61 -3.55 -0.83
C PRO A 130 1.48 -3.24 -1.80
N TYR A 131 1.70 -2.25 -2.66
CA TYR A 131 0.77 -1.99 -3.75
C TYR A 131 0.65 -3.21 -4.67
N ASN A 132 -0.58 -3.52 -5.07
CA ASN A 132 -0.87 -4.58 -6.03
C ASN A 132 -1.99 -4.16 -6.98
N LEU A 133 -1.90 -4.61 -8.22
CA LEU A 133 -3.02 -4.72 -9.14
C LEU A 133 -3.62 -6.10 -8.93
N HIS A 134 -4.89 -6.16 -8.55
CA HIS A 134 -5.61 -7.41 -8.38
C HIS A 134 -6.56 -7.62 -9.56
N SER A 135 -6.34 -8.67 -10.36
CA SER A 135 -7.25 -9.07 -11.42
C SER A 135 -8.05 -10.31 -11.03
N ASP A 136 -9.34 -10.11 -10.76
CA ASP A 136 -10.28 -11.21 -10.63
C ASP A 136 -10.64 -11.80 -11.99
N THR A 137 -11.18 -13.03 -12.00
CA THR A 137 -11.63 -13.71 -13.23
C THR A 137 -12.60 -12.86 -14.05
N LEU A 138 -13.42 -12.02 -13.41
CA LEU A 138 -14.32 -11.09 -14.09
C LEU A 138 -13.56 -9.98 -14.83
N LEU A 139 -12.54 -9.40 -14.20
CA LEU A 139 -11.72 -8.35 -14.81
C LEU A 139 -10.86 -8.94 -15.93
N THR A 140 -10.26 -10.11 -15.72
CA THR A 140 -9.50 -10.83 -16.75
C THR A 140 -10.38 -11.22 -17.92
N ASN A 141 -11.65 -11.61 -17.70
CA ASN A 141 -12.58 -11.90 -18.80
C ASN A 141 -13.02 -10.64 -19.55
N LEU A 142 -13.17 -9.51 -18.85
CA LEU A 142 -13.50 -8.22 -19.48
C LEU A 142 -12.35 -7.75 -20.37
N LEU A 143 -11.13 -7.80 -19.85
CA LEU A 143 -9.93 -7.42 -20.60
C LEU A 143 -9.57 -8.45 -21.68
N GLY A 144 -9.96 -9.71 -21.48
CA GLY A 144 -9.87 -10.81 -22.43
C GLY A 144 -10.53 -10.55 -23.79
N GLN A 145 -11.43 -9.55 -23.88
CA GLN A 145 -12.02 -9.11 -25.14
C GLN A 145 -11.04 -8.31 -26.03
N HIS A 146 -9.99 -7.74 -25.42
CA HIS A 146 -8.99 -6.91 -26.11
C HIS A 146 -7.60 -7.53 -26.06
N VAL A 147 -7.20 -8.07 -24.91
CA VAL A 147 -5.86 -8.60 -24.65
C VAL A 147 -5.98 -10.05 -24.21
N PRO A 148 -5.18 -11.00 -24.76
CA PRO A 148 -5.19 -12.39 -24.31
C PRO A 148 -4.94 -12.50 -22.80
N ALA A 149 -5.63 -13.42 -22.13
CA ALA A 149 -5.51 -13.59 -20.67
C ALA A 149 -4.08 -13.93 -20.22
N THR A 150 -3.31 -14.64 -21.05
CA THR A 150 -1.90 -14.93 -20.79
C THR A 150 -1.04 -13.67 -20.73
N VAL A 151 -1.23 -12.76 -21.69
CA VAL A 151 -0.54 -11.46 -21.74
C VAL A 151 -0.96 -10.59 -20.56
N TRP A 152 -2.25 -10.53 -20.24
CA TRP A 152 -2.74 -9.75 -19.10
C TRP A 152 -2.22 -10.27 -17.75
N ASN A 153 -2.27 -11.59 -17.51
CA ASN A 153 -1.77 -12.17 -16.25
C ASN A 153 -0.24 -12.01 -16.13
N ARG A 154 0.49 -12.08 -17.24
CA ARG A 154 1.93 -11.82 -17.26
C ARG A 154 2.24 -10.34 -16.97
N LEU A 155 1.47 -9.43 -17.54
CA LEU A 155 1.54 -8.00 -17.24
C LEU A 155 1.27 -7.72 -15.76
N GLU A 156 0.20 -8.30 -15.22
CA GLU A 156 -0.18 -8.16 -13.80
C GLU A 156 0.95 -8.63 -12.89
N SER A 157 1.53 -9.80 -13.15
CA SER A 157 2.64 -10.32 -12.34
C SER A 157 3.90 -9.43 -12.44
N GLY A 158 4.24 -8.94 -13.64
CA GLY A 158 5.35 -8.00 -13.85
C GLY A 158 5.12 -6.65 -13.15
N LEU A 159 3.91 -6.08 -13.27
CA LEU A 159 3.55 -4.83 -12.63
C LEU A 159 3.55 -4.97 -11.10
N ASN A 160 2.99 -6.06 -10.57
CA ASN A 160 3.00 -6.36 -9.15
C ASN A 160 4.42 -6.53 -8.59
N ALA A 161 5.35 -7.09 -9.38
CA ALA A 161 6.75 -7.18 -9.00
C ALA A 161 7.40 -5.80 -8.85
N GLN A 162 7.08 -4.83 -9.72
CA GLN A 162 7.57 -3.46 -9.60
C GLN A 162 6.85 -2.68 -8.47
N LEU A 163 5.51 -2.73 -8.42
CA LEU A 163 4.68 -2.07 -7.40
C LEU A 163 5.04 -2.49 -5.98
N ARG A 164 5.44 -3.75 -5.79
CA ARG A 164 5.95 -4.25 -4.52
C ARG A 164 7.07 -3.39 -3.94
N THR A 165 7.96 -2.86 -4.78
CA THR A 165 9.12 -2.06 -4.34
C THR A 165 8.77 -0.61 -4.03
N VAL A 166 7.56 -0.17 -4.39
CA VAL A 166 7.06 1.18 -4.14
C VAL A 166 6.72 1.35 -2.67
N ARG A 167 7.29 2.38 -2.05
CA ARG A 167 7.05 2.72 -0.64
C ARG A 167 6.27 4.02 -0.56
N HIS A 168 5.22 4.03 0.25
CA HIS A 168 4.39 5.21 0.46
C HIS A 168 5.21 6.43 0.93
N GLY A 169 6.11 6.24 1.91
CA GLY A 169 6.97 7.31 2.44
C GLY A 169 8.02 7.87 1.47
N SER A 170 8.21 7.25 0.30
CA SER A 170 9.13 7.72 -0.74
C SER A 170 8.52 7.56 -2.14
N ILE A 171 7.21 7.83 -2.25
CA ILE A 171 6.43 7.55 -3.46
C ILE A 171 6.97 8.27 -4.71
N ARG A 172 7.44 9.51 -4.56
CA ARG A 172 7.99 10.33 -5.66
C ARG A 172 9.20 9.67 -6.33
N THR A 173 10.07 9.04 -5.54
CA THR A 173 11.26 8.36 -6.09
C THR A 173 10.97 6.92 -6.47
N ALA A 174 10.02 6.27 -5.79
CA ALA A 174 9.75 4.85 -5.97
C ALA A 174 8.82 4.55 -7.15
N LEU A 175 7.98 5.49 -7.58
CA LEU A 175 7.11 5.32 -8.76
C LEU A 175 7.84 5.52 -10.09
N GLY A 176 8.97 6.25 -10.13
CA GLY A 176 9.74 6.45 -11.37
C GLY A 176 10.05 5.13 -12.11
N PRO A 177 10.66 4.14 -11.44
CA PRO A 177 10.89 2.82 -12.04
C PRO A 177 9.63 2.09 -12.51
N VAL A 178 8.46 2.36 -11.91
CA VAL A 178 7.19 1.76 -12.34
C VAL A 178 6.69 2.43 -13.61
N ILE A 179 6.80 3.76 -13.71
CA ILE A 179 6.44 4.52 -14.92
C ILE A 179 7.33 4.10 -16.08
N ASP A 180 8.65 4.00 -15.85
CA ASP A 180 9.61 3.53 -16.84
C ASP A 180 9.27 2.11 -17.31
N TRP A 181 8.94 1.21 -16.38
CA TRP A 181 8.55 -0.17 -16.70
C TRP A 181 7.23 -0.24 -17.49
N ILE A 182 6.22 0.56 -17.13
CA ILE A 182 4.96 0.64 -17.88
C ILE A 182 5.22 1.11 -19.32
N ASN A 183 6.07 2.12 -19.51
CA ASN A 183 6.37 2.66 -20.83
C ASN A 183 7.26 1.75 -21.69
N SER A 184 8.18 1.00 -21.07
CA SER A 184 9.14 0.15 -21.80
C SER A 184 8.67 -1.29 -21.99
N HIS A 185 7.96 -1.88 -21.01
CA HIS A 185 7.56 -3.29 -21.02
C HIS A 185 6.08 -3.47 -21.31
N ALA A 186 5.21 -2.72 -20.63
CA ALA A 186 3.76 -2.93 -20.69
C ALA A 186 3.12 -2.34 -21.95
N ASN A 187 3.22 -1.02 -22.14
CA ASN A 187 2.54 -0.31 -23.22
C ASN A 187 2.91 -0.79 -24.62
N PRO A 188 4.19 -1.07 -24.96
CA PRO A 188 4.53 -1.56 -26.30
C PRO A 188 3.81 -2.87 -26.70
N GLN A 189 3.61 -3.79 -25.73
CA GLN A 189 2.84 -5.02 -26.00
C GLN A 189 1.34 -4.80 -25.99
N LEU A 190 0.83 -3.93 -25.12
CA LEU A 190 -0.60 -3.65 -25.08
C LEU A 190 -1.08 -2.84 -26.29
N GLU A 191 -0.24 -1.95 -26.83
CA GLU A 191 -0.56 -1.12 -27.99
C GLU A 191 -0.79 -1.98 -29.24
N PHE A 192 -0.11 -3.13 -29.37
CA PHE A 192 -0.40 -4.13 -30.41
C PHE A 192 -1.86 -4.64 -30.36
N HIS A 193 -2.46 -4.64 -29.16
CA HIS A 193 -3.85 -5.01 -28.92
C HIS A 193 -4.81 -3.81 -28.87
N GLY A 194 -4.32 -2.59 -29.17
CA GLY A 194 -5.11 -1.36 -29.07
C GLY A 194 -5.49 -1.02 -27.63
N VAL A 195 -4.69 -1.44 -26.64
CA VAL A 195 -4.84 -1.14 -25.22
C VAL A 195 -3.62 -0.37 -24.68
N LYS A 196 -3.84 0.58 -23.77
CA LYS A 196 -2.78 1.38 -23.16
C LYS A 196 -3.11 1.62 -21.71
N VAL A 197 -2.09 1.50 -20.88
CA VAL A 197 -2.18 1.60 -19.43
C VAL A 197 -1.36 2.80 -18.99
N GLU A 198 -2.00 3.67 -18.23
CA GLU A 198 -1.36 4.84 -17.64
C GLU A 198 -1.54 4.83 -16.13
N LEU A 199 -0.51 5.24 -15.39
CA LEU A 199 -0.58 5.33 -13.94
C LEU A 199 -1.42 6.56 -13.56
N GLY A 200 -2.26 6.43 -12.53
CA GLY A 200 -3.10 7.52 -12.04
C GLY A 200 -3.21 7.56 -10.53
N TRP A 201 -3.60 8.73 -10.02
CA TRP A 201 -4.12 8.87 -8.67
C TRP A 201 -5.60 9.26 -8.73
N PHE A 202 -6.36 8.75 -7.76
CA PHE A 202 -7.81 8.89 -7.68
C PHE A 202 -8.21 9.30 -6.28
N GLN A 203 -9.08 10.29 -6.17
CA GLN A 203 -9.58 10.79 -4.91
C GLN A 203 -11.09 10.61 -4.87
N ALA A 204 -11.53 9.62 -4.10
CA ALA A 204 -12.95 9.31 -3.93
C ALA A 204 -13.65 10.28 -2.95
N THR A 205 -12.93 10.82 -1.96
CA THR A 205 -13.52 11.68 -0.91
C THR A 205 -12.81 13.02 -0.80
N ALA A 206 -13.53 14.05 -0.37
CA ALA A 206 -12.99 15.39 -0.14
C ALA A 206 -11.95 15.47 1.01
N SER A 207 -11.64 14.34 1.67
CA SER A 207 -10.71 14.22 2.80
C SER A 207 -9.23 14.40 2.42
N GLY A 208 -8.91 14.51 1.13
CA GLY A 208 -7.55 14.70 0.63
C GLY A 208 -6.73 13.41 0.48
N TYR A 209 -7.30 12.23 0.78
CA TYR A 209 -6.62 10.96 0.54
C TYR A 209 -6.76 10.53 -0.92
N TYR A 210 -5.63 10.29 -1.59
CA TYR A 210 -5.60 9.72 -2.93
C TYR A 210 -5.21 8.25 -2.89
N GLN A 211 -5.80 7.48 -3.79
CA GLN A 211 -5.46 6.09 -4.07
C GLN A 211 -4.74 6.03 -5.41
N LEU A 212 -3.74 5.16 -5.50
CA LEU A 212 -3.06 4.89 -6.77
C LEU A 212 -3.82 3.83 -7.55
N GLY A 213 -3.67 3.85 -8.86
CA GLY A 213 -4.20 2.82 -9.73
C GLY A 213 -3.73 3.02 -11.16
N VAL A 214 -4.35 2.27 -12.06
CA VAL A 214 -4.12 2.38 -13.50
C VAL A 214 -5.39 2.78 -14.23
N VAL A 215 -5.21 3.59 -15.27
CA VAL A 215 -6.23 3.93 -16.26
C VAL A 215 -5.96 3.07 -17.49
N VAL A 216 -6.91 2.23 -17.83
CA VAL A 216 -6.89 1.41 -19.05
C VAL A 216 -7.71 2.13 -20.12
N THR A 217 -7.10 2.34 -21.27
CA THR A 217 -7.71 2.98 -22.45
C THR A 217 -7.67 2.02 -23.62
N VAL A 218 -8.75 1.96 -24.40
CA VAL A 218 -8.89 1.06 -25.55
C VAL A 218 -9.29 1.86 -26.79
N GLY A 219 -8.63 1.64 -27.92
CA GLY A 219 -8.92 2.29 -29.21
C GLY A 219 -7.73 3.04 -29.81
N GLU A 220 -7.91 3.60 -31.02
CA GLU A 220 -6.87 4.38 -31.71
C GLU A 220 -6.43 5.58 -30.86
N TYR A 221 -5.17 5.55 -30.43
CA TYR A 221 -4.52 6.58 -29.62
C TYR A 221 -4.37 7.89 -30.38
N SER A 222 -5.43 8.68 -30.42
CA SER A 222 -5.34 10.12 -30.70
C SER A 222 -5.48 10.92 -29.41
N LEU A 223 -4.59 10.70 -28.44
CA LEU A 223 -4.32 11.69 -27.39
C LEU A 223 -3.55 12.92 -27.93
N HIS A 224 -3.63 13.18 -29.25
CA HIS A 224 -3.09 14.38 -29.89
C HIS A 224 -4.14 15.35 -30.46
N ASP A 225 -5.45 15.08 -30.34
CA ASP A 225 -6.49 15.97 -30.88
C ASP A 225 -7.12 16.96 -29.87
N SER A 226 -6.46 17.23 -28.73
CA SER A 226 -6.84 18.33 -27.82
C SER A 226 -5.97 19.59 -27.93
N HIS A 227 -5.11 19.68 -28.95
CA HIS A 227 -4.32 20.91 -29.21
C HIS A 227 -4.83 21.73 -30.41
N ARG A 228 -6.02 21.44 -30.97
CA ARG A 228 -6.53 22.16 -32.14
C ARG A 228 -8.02 22.50 -32.09
N SER A 229 -8.44 23.25 -31.07
CA SER A 229 -9.74 23.91 -31.08
C SER A 229 -9.68 25.37 -30.59
N ASP A 230 -8.65 26.12 -30.96
CA ASP A 230 -8.60 27.57 -30.74
C ASP A 230 -8.29 28.30 -32.05
N THR A 231 -9.09 28.09 -33.10
CA THR A 231 -9.22 29.07 -34.19
C THR A 231 -10.51 28.84 -34.98
N TRP A 232 -11.64 29.32 -34.47
CA TRP A 232 -12.79 29.67 -35.32
C TRP A 232 -13.19 31.11 -35.00
N VAL A 233 -12.76 32.00 -35.89
CA VAL A 233 -13.06 33.43 -35.92
C VAL A 233 -14.44 33.62 -36.57
N GLY A 234 -15.34 34.35 -35.88
CA GLY A 234 -16.52 35.10 -36.39
C GLY A 234 -17.57 34.32 -37.19
N THR A 235 -18.88 34.45 -37.06
CA THR A 235 -19.79 35.62 -36.94
C THR A 235 -21.19 34.95 -36.95
N ASP A 236 -22.18 35.14 -36.07
CA ASP A 236 -23.18 36.22 -35.95
C ASP A 236 -24.26 35.67 -34.99
N VAL A 237 -24.58 36.31 -33.86
CA VAL A 237 -25.76 37.17 -33.61
C VAL A 237 -27.16 36.51 -33.73
N ALA A 238 -27.92 36.64 -32.62
CA ALA A 238 -29.37 36.37 -32.40
C ALA A 238 -29.75 34.89 -32.15
N MET A 239 -30.53 34.50 -31.14
CA MET A 239 -31.68 35.15 -30.51
C MET A 239 -31.89 34.65 -29.07
N ARG A 240 -32.11 35.64 -28.21
CA ARG A 240 -32.68 35.70 -26.85
C ARG A 240 -33.82 34.72 -26.48
N LYS A 241 -33.86 34.47 -25.15
CA LYS A 241 -35.03 34.32 -24.23
C LYS A 241 -35.74 32.96 -24.24
N ASN A 242 -36.18 32.32 -23.14
CA ASN A 242 -36.37 32.68 -21.72
C ASN A 242 -36.55 31.37 -20.90
N ALA A 243 -35.97 31.28 -19.69
CA ALA A 243 -36.53 30.65 -18.47
C ALA A 243 -35.46 30.76 -17.36
N ALA A 244 -35.49 31.77 -16.50
CA ALA A 244 -36.31 31.86 -15.28
C ALA A 244 -35.76 31.01 -14.10
N HIS A 245 -35.17 31.75 -13.13
CA HIS A 245 -35.20 31.53 -11.68
C HIS A 245 -34.34 30.40 -11.04
N GLY A 246 -33.42 30.83 -10.16
CA GLY A 246 -32.84 29.96 -9.11
C GLY A 246 -31.31 29.92 -8.99
N ARG A 247 -30.58 31.05 -9.11
CA ARG A 247 -29.13 31.08 -8.81
C ARG A 247 -28.76 32.31 -7.98
N LYS A 248 -29.18 32.30 -6.72
CA LYS A 248 -28.59 33.09 -5.64
C LYS A 248 -28.30 32.10 -4.52
N ASN A 249 -27.08 32.09 -3.99
CA ASN A 249 -26.56 31.24 -2.89
C ASN A 249 -25.60 30.09 -3.27
N LEU A 250 -24.71 30.27 -4.24
CA LEU A 250 -23.53 29.41 -4.39
C LEU A 250 -22.27 30.19 -4.84
N GLN A 251 -22.14 31.44 -4.39
CA GLN A 251 -20.93 32.26 -4.65
C GLN A 251 -20.30 32.82 -3.37
N GLN A 252 -20.86 32.53 -2.19
CA GLN A 252 -20.42 33.12 -0.92
C GLN A 252 -19.68 32.15 0.00
N LEU A 253 -19.42 30.90 -0.42
CA LEU A 253 -18.65 29.93 0.37
C LEU A 253 -17.28 29.57 -0.24
N GLN A 254 -16.85 30.28 -1.29
CA GLN A 254 -15.60 30.02 -2.01
C GLN A 254 -14.47 31.03 -1.70
N HIS A 255 -14.67 31.87 -0.68
CA HIS A 255 -13.63 32.74 -0.14
C HIS A 255 -13.14 32.17 1.19
N ASN A 256 -12.18 31.24 1.13
CA ASN A 256 -11.11 31.03 2.12
C ASN A 256 -10.33 29.75 1.82
N TRP A 257 -9.46 29.76 0.81
CA TRP A 257 -8.25 28.94 0.82
C TRP A 257 -7.16 29.64 -0.01
N PRO A 258 -5.94 29.85 0.52
CA PRO A 258 -4.91 30.58 -0.20
C PRO A 258 -4.21 29.68 -1.24
N TYR A 259 -4.24 30.14 -2.49
CA TYR A 259 -3.28 29.87 -3.58
C TYR A 259 -2.88 28.41 -3.87
N MET A 260 -3.74 27.68 -4.60
CA MET A 260 -3.30 26.68 -5.57
C MET A 260 -3.08 27.40 -6.90
N SER A 261 -1.83 27.67 -7.27
CA SER A 261 -1.49 28.27 -8.56
C SER A 261 -1.67 27.27 -9.69
N ASN A 262 -2.66 27.52 -10.55
CA ASN A 262 -2.73 27.25 -11.99
C ASN A 262 -1.57 26.46 -12.63
N SER A 263 -1.63 25.12 -12.61
CA SER A 263 -0.99 24.27 -13.66
C SER A 263 -1.37 22.79 -13.61
N LEU A 264 -2.13 22.34 -12.60
CA LEU A 264 -2.69 20.98 -12.61
C LEU A 264 -3.96 21.01 -13.44
N SER A 265 -3.87 20.57 -14.69
CA SER A 265 -5.07 20.23 -15.46
C SER A 265 -5.85 19.21 -14.65
N LEU A 266 -6.92 19.67 -13.98
CA LEU A 266 -7.92 18.84 -13.33
C LEU A 266 -8.67 18.09 -14.43
N LYS A 267 -8.00 17.12 -15.05
CA LYS A 267 -8.54 16.32 -16.12
C LYS A 267 -9.37 15.25 -15.44
N ARG A 268 -10.68 15.48 -15.38
CA ARG A 268 -11.68 14.52 -14.89
C ARG A 268 -11.60 13.28 -15.80
N VAL A 269 -10.79 12.31 -15.41
CA VAL A 269 -10.38 11.16 -16.26
C VAL A 269 -11.58 10.30 -16.67
N THR A 270 -12.60 10.24 -15.81
CA THR A 270 -13.83 9.48 -16.05
C THR A 270 -15.00 10.16 -15.33
N GLY A 271 -15.93 10.78 -16.07
CA GLY A 271 -17.32 10.97 -15.67
C GLY A 271 -17.67 11.54 -14.28
N GLY A 272 -16.75 12.11 -13.52
CA GLY A 272 -16.99 12.58 -12.15
C GLY A 272 -15.93 12.23 -11.10
N ILE A 273 -15.00 11.31 -11.37
CA ILE A 273 -13.94 10.96 -10.42
C ILE A 273 -12.86 12.06 -10.44
N ASN A 274 -12.58 12.64 -9.27
CA ASN A 274 -11.45 13.54 -9.10
C ASN A 274 -10.16 12.70 -9.11
N GLY A 275 -9.27 13.00 -10.05
CA GLY A 275 -8.02 12.27 -10.21
C GLY A 275 -7.14 12.88 -11.28
N GLY A 276 -5.94 12.36 -11.42
CA GLY A 276 -4.97 12.82 -12.41
C GLY A 276 -4.02 11.71 -12.83
N LEU A 277 -3.50 11.84 -14.06
CA LEU A 277 -2.49 10.93 -14.59
C LEU A 277 -1.11 11.26 -13.99
N ILE A 278 -0.34 10.21 -13.69
CA ILE A 278 1.00 10.29 -13.14
C ILE A 278 2.01 10.04 -14.25
N ASN A 279 2.66 11.13 -14.67
CA ASN A 279 3.79 11.13 -15.61
C ASN A 279 5.01 11.71 -14.89
N ASP A 280 6.19 11.65 -15.50
CA ASP A 280 7.43 12.18 -14.91
C ASP A 280 7.33 13.65 -14.45
N ALA A 281 6.53 14.45 -15.17
CA ALA A 281 6.25 15.83 -14.82
C ALA A 281 5.35 15.98 -13.57
N THR A 282 4.26 15.20 -13.47
CA THR A 282 3.29 15.29 -12.36
C THR A 282 3.72 14.50 -11.13
N LEU A 283 4.67 13.56 -11.28
CA LEU A 283 5.24 12.77 -10.20
C LEU A 283 5.87 13.66 -9.11
N ARG A 284 6.52 14.76 -9.51
CA ARG A 284 7.16 15.71 -8.57
C ARG A 284 6.16 16.50 -7.74
N SER A 285 4.95 16.71 -8.27
CA SER A 285 3.87 17.47 -7.61
C SER A 285 2.96 16.62 -6.71
N LEU A 286 3.18 15.31 -6.60
CA LEU A 286 2.40 14.46 -5.69
C LEU A 286 2.75 14.77 -4.24
N ASP A 287 1.84 15.38 -3.51
CA ASP A 287 1.98 15.61 -2.07
C ASP A 287 1.66 14.34 -1.29
N PHE A 288 2.54 13.96 -0.37
CA PHE A 288 2.33 12.81 0.51
C PHE A 288 2.70 13.15 1.94
N LYS A 289 1.92 12.62 2.88
CA LYS A 289 2.20 12.77 4.31
C LYS A 289 3.24 11.75 4.73
N ARG A 290 4.33 12.19 5.35
CA ARG A 290 5.30 11.28 5.98
C ARG A 290 4.70 10.74 7.27
N ASP A 291 4.58 9.41 7.36
CA ASP A 291 4.08 8.76 8.57
C ASP A 291 5.10 8.86 9.72
N TYR A 292 4.63 8.90 10.97
CA TYR A 292 5.49 8.90 12.16
C TYR A 292 6.40 7.66 12.25
N LEU A 293 6.03 6.58 11.55
CA LEU A 293 6.78 5.33 11.44
C LEU A 293 7.79 5.34 10.28
N PHE A 294 8.05 6.49 9.66
CA PHE A 294 9.06 6.65 8.61
C PHE A 294 10.44 6.04 8.95
N PRO A 295 11.02 6.16 10.16
CA PRO A 295 12.31 5.51 10.45
C PRO A 295 12.23 3.98 10.37
N LEU A 296 11.11 3.36 10.76
CA LEU A 296 10.89 1.92 10.60
C LEU A 296 10.80 1.51 9.12
N SER A 297 10.29 2.40 8.26
CA SER A 297 10.24 2.19 6.80
C SER A 297 11.63 2.15 6.14
N LEU A 298 12.68 2.61 6.82
CA LEU A 298 14.07 2.47 6.35
C LEU A 298 14.61 1.07 6.58
N LEU A 299 14.17 0.42 7.66
CA LEU A 299 14.59 -0.93 8.07
C LEU A 299 13.78 -2.00 7.34
N LEU A 300 12.47 -1.84 7.34
CA LEU A 300 11.52 -2.77 6.74
C LEU A 300 11.12 -2.25 5.37
N CYS A 301 11.64 -2.89 4.33
CA CYS A 301 11.36 -2.51 2.95
C CYS A 301 11.12 -3.76 2.13
N ASN A 302 10.16 -3.67 1.22
CA ASN A 302 10.02 -4.65 0.17
C ASN A 302 11.11 -4.43 -0.88
N THR A 303 11.90 -5.48 -1.14
CA THR A 303 13.04 -5.45 -2.07
C THR A 303 12.85 -6.43 -3.22
N ARG A 304 13.69 -6.30 -4.24
CA ARG A 304 13.87 -7.32 -5.29
C ARG A 304 14.56 -8.57 -4.71
N PRO A 305 14.31 -9.75 -5.29
CA PRO A 305 14.99 -10.97 -4.90
C PRO A 305 16.44 -10.99 -5.40
N VAL A 306 17.27 -11.80 -4.74
CA VAL A 306 18.73 -11.91 -5.00
C VAL A 306 19.11 -13.30 -5.56
N GLY A 307 18.21 -14.29 -5.48
CA GLY A 307 18.42 -15.62 -6.08
C GLY A 307 19.41 -16.54 -5.33
N ARG A 308 19.99 -16.11 -4.19
CA ARG A 308 20.92 -16.90 -3.35
C ARG A 308 20.30 -17.26 -2.00
N GLN A 309 19.21 -18.02 -2.02
CA GLN A 309 18.40 -18.29 -0.83
C GLN A 309 19.19 -18.95 0.31
N ASP A 310 19.95 -20.00 0.02
CA ASP A 310 20.66 -20.77 1.06
C ASP A 310 21.76 -19.94 1.74
N THR A 311 22.52 -19.15 0.98
CA THR A 311 23.56 -18.27 1.53
C THR A 311 22.96 -17.17 2.40
N VAL A 312 21.86 -16.55 1.94
CA VAL A 312 21.15 -15.53 2.71
C VAL A 312 20.59 -16.11 4.00
N GLN A 313 19.99 -17.30 3.95
CA GLN A 313 19.43 -17.98 5.12
C GLN A 313 20.51 -18.35 6.15
N LEU A 314 21.66 -18.87 5.70
CA LEU A 314 22.79 -19.17 6.58
C LEU A 314 23.30 -17.91 7.29
N LEU A 315 23.45 -16.81 6.54
CA LEU A 315 23.91 -15.56 7.13
C LEU A 315 22.89 -15.00 8.13
N ILE A 316 21.59 -15.05 7.84
CA ILE A 316 20.54 -14.65 8.80
C ILE A 316 20.63 -15.49 10.08
N SER A 317 20.88 -16.79 9.94
CA SER A 317 20.98 -17.72 11.09
C SER A 317 22.19 -17.39 11.96
N LEU A 318 23.36 -17.13 11.35
CA LEU A 318 24.55 -16.65 12.06
C LEU A 318 24.30 -15.31 12.75
N MET A 319 23.62 -14.38 12.07
CA MET A 319 23.31 -13.08 12.65
C MET A 319 22.35 -13.17 13.82
N LEU A 320 21.36 -14.07 13.75
CA LEU A 320 20.43 -14.32 14.86
C LEU A 320 21.11 -14.95 16.06
N LEU A 321 22.03 -15.89 15.83
CA LEU A 321 22.81 -16.48 16.91
C LEU A 321 23.69 -15.44 17.59
N ALA A 322 24.32 -14.53 16.82
CA ALA A 322 25.10 -13.43 17.35
C ALA A 322 24.24 -12.40 18.11
N ASP A 323 23.03 -12.10 17.62
CA ASP A 323 22.09 -11.21 18.33
C ASP A 323 21.63 -11.83 19.66
N LEU A 324 21.33 -13.13 19.67
CA LEU A 324 21.01 -13.86 20.90
C LEU A 324 22.19 -13.86 21.87
N SER A 325 23.42 -14.09 21.40
CA SER A 325 24.59 -14.13 22.28
C SER A 325 24.90 -12.75 22.88
N VAL A 326 24.79 -11.67 22.10
CA VAL A 326 25.01 -10.31 22.62
C VAL A 326 23.90 -9.87 23.57
N THR A 327 22.64 -10.22 23.30
CA THR A 327 21.54 -9.90 24.23
C THR A 327 21.68 -10.63 25.56
N LEU A 328 22.12 -11.90 25.55
CA LEU A 328 22.46 -12.64 26.77
C LEU A 328 23.64 -12.02 27.51
N LEU A 329 24.70 -11.61 26.79
CA LEU A 329 25.86 -10.94 27.38
C LEU A 329 25.48 -9.59 28.01
N MET A 330 24.61 -8.82 27.34
CA MET A 330 24.07 -7.56 27.85
C MET A 330 23.26 -7.78 29.13
N LEU A 331 22.38 -8.78 29.16
CA LEU A 331 21.63 -9.14 30.37
C LEU A 331 22.56 -9.51 31.53
N LEU A 332 23.62 -10.27 31.26
CA LEU A 332 24.63 -10.64 32.26
C LEU A 332 25.38 -9.41 32.78
N GLN A 333 25.76 -8.49 31.89
CA GLN A 333 26.45 -7.26 32.26
C GLN A 333 25.58 -6.34 33.13
N PHE A 334 24.30 -6.14 32.77
CA PHE A 334 23.39 -5.33 33.57
C PHE A 334 23.01 -5.99 34.90
N TYR A 335 22.92 -7.33 34.94
CA TYR A 335 22.77 -8.08 36.20
C TYR A 335 23.92 -7.79 37.16
N TRP A 336 25.14 -7.73 36.65
CA TRP A 336 26.32 -7.44 37.46
C TRP A 336 26.35 -6.00 37.98
N ILE A 337 25.82 -5.04 37.22
CA ILE A 337 25.80 -3.61 37.58
C ILE A 337 24.73 -3.32 38.64
N SER A 338 23.48 -3.75 38.42
CA SER A 338 22.37 -3.50 39.33
C SER A 338 21.16 -4.37 39.02
N LEU A 339 20.56 -4.97 40.04
CA LEU A 339 19.32 -5.74 39.89
C LEU A 339 18.17 -4.87 39.31
N ALA A 340 18.13 -3.57 39.63
CA ALA A 340 17.13 -2.65 39.10
C ALA A 340 17.36 -2.33 37.61
N ALA A 341 18.62 -2.17 37.18
CA ALA A 341 18.97 -2.00 35.77
C ALA A 341 18.68 -3.27 34.97
N PHE A 342 19.02 -4.44 35.54
CA PHE A 342 18.67 -5.74 35.00
C PHE A 342 17.17 -5.93 34.85
N LEU A 343 16.36 -5.63 35.87
CA LEU A 343 14.90 -5.73 35.80
C LEU A 343 14.30 -4.73 34.82
N SER A 344 14.85 -3.52 34.71
CA SER A 344 14.39 -2.51 33.75
C SER A 344 14.62 -2.98 32.31
N VAL A 345 15.81 -3.54 32.04
CA VAL A 345 16.12 -4.14 30.75
C VAL A 345 15.26 -5.39 30.56
N LEU A 346 15.19 -6.33 31.51
CA LEU A 346 14.42 -7.58 31.44
C LEU A 346 12.90 -7.38 31.40
N LEU A 347 12.31 -6.28 31.87
CA LEU A 347 10.86 -6.10 31.74
C LEU A 347 10.48 -5.55 30.35
N ILE A 348 11.42 -4.87 29.69
CA ILE A 348 11.27 -4.23 28.37
C ILE A 348 11.78 -5.16 27.24
N LEU A 349 12.86 -5.92 27.47
CA LEU A 349 13.63 -6.71 26.49
C LEU A 349 13.00 -8.05 26.04
N PRO A 350 12.27 -8.85 26.85
CA PRO A 350 11.98 -10.24 26.50
C PRO A 350 10.75 -10.43 25.62
N LEU A 351 9.79 -9.49 25.59
CA LEU A 351 8.62 -9.62 24.72
C LEU A 351 9.00 -9.50 23.23
N SER A 352 10.07 -8.76 22.91
CA SER A 352 10.53 -8.51 21.54
C SER A 352 11.69 -9.40 21.08
N LEU A 353 12.29 -10.22 21.96
CA LEU A 353 13.43 -11.11 21.61
C LEU A 353 13.17 -12.60 21.85
N LEU A 354 12.44 -12.98 22.91
CA LEU A 354 12.15 -14.41 23.19
C LEU A 354 10.99 -14.96 22.38
N SER A 355 10.02 -14.12 22.01
CA SER A 355 8.90 -14.53 21.14
C SER A 355 9.29 -14.70 19.67
N PRO A 356 10.16 -13.85 19.06
CA PRO A 356 10.45 -13.94 17.64
C PRO A 356 11.50 -15.00 17.32
N PHE A 357 12.39 -15.37 18.25
CA PHE A 357 13.42 -16.38 17.99
C PHE A 357 12.83 -17.76 17.59
N PRO A 358 11.92 -18.39 18.34
CA PRO A 358 11.31 -19.67 17.94
C PRO A 358 10.35 -19.54 16.75
N ALA A 359 9.57 -18.46 16.68
CA ALA A 359 8.67 -18.19 15.55
C ALA A 359 9.44 -17.91 14.25
N GLY A 360 10.58 -17.23 14.36
CA GLY A 360 11.50 -16.88 13.29
C GLY A 360 12.27 -18.08 12.78
N LEU A 361 12.76 -18.97 13.65
CA LEU A 361 13.36 -20.24 13.22
C LEU A 361 12.34 -21.08 12.43
N ASN A 362 11.10 -21.20 12.91
CA ASN A 362 10.06 -21.93 12.18
C ASN A 362 9.70 -21.26 10.83
N ALA A 363 9.71 -19.93 10.77
CA ALA A 363 9.47 -19.18 9.53
C ALA A 363 10.65 -19.26 8.54
N LEU A 364 11.90 -19.15 9.02
CA LEU A 364 13.13 -19.16 8.22
C LEU A 364 13.44 -20.53 7.62
N PHE A 365 13.12 -21.62 8.33
CA PHE A 365 13.40 -22.98 7.86
C PHE A 365 12.28 -23.62 7.04
N SER A 366 11.14 -22.94 6.92
CA SER A 366 10.03 -23.48 6.13
C SER A 366 10.05 -22.89 4.71
N LYS A 367 10.35 -23.75 3.73
CA LYS A 367 10.42 -23.40 2.30
C LYS A 367 9.05 -23.13 1.66
N GLU A 368 7.99 -22.99 2.46
CA GLU A 368 6.63 -22.87 1.94
C GLU A 368 6.26 -21.42 1.63
N PRO A 369 5.77 -21.11 0.40
CA PRO A 369 5.32 -19.77 0.04
C PRO A 369 4.15 -19.28 0.92
N ARG A 370 3.33 -20.19 1.46
CA ARG A 370 2.24 -19.87 2.41
C ARG A 370 2.71 -19.23 3.72
N ARG A 371 4.00 -19.33 4.05
CA ARG A 371 4.57 -18.80 5.31
C ARG A 371 5.32 -17.47 5.14
N ALA A 372 5.25 -16.86 3.97
CA ALA A 372 5.83 -15.55 3.74
C ALA A 372 5.22 -14.45 4.62
N SER A 373 3.91 -14.52 4.88
CA SER A 373 3.23 -13.62 5.82
C SER A 373 3.76 -13.76 7.25
N LEU A 374 4.03 -14.99 7.71
CA LEU A 374 4.65 -15.25 9.01
C LEU A 374 6.07 -14.69 9.08
N SER A 375 6.82 -14.79 7.97
CA SER A 375 8.18 -14.24 7.88
C SER A 375 8.20 -12.71 7.96
N ARG A 376 7.21 -12.03 7.36
CA ARG A 376 7.02 -10.58 7.51
C ARG A 376 6.68 -10.20 8.95
N VAL A 377 5.77 -10.94 9.60
CA VAL A 377 5.42 -10.72 11.02
C VAL A 377 6.67 -10.87 11.89
N TYR A 378 7.47 -11.91 11.65
CA TYR A 378 8.75 -12.07 12.33
C TYR A 378 9.71 -10.89 12.10
N ALA A 379 9.87 -10.43 10.86
CA ALA A 379 10.71 -9.27 10.55
C ALA A 379 10.24 -8.01 11.30
N LEU A 380 8.92 -7.85 11.45
CA LEU A 380 8.32 -6.76 12.22
C LEU A 380 8.70 -6.82 13.69
N TRP A 381 8.58 -8.00 14.29
CA TRP A 381 8.98 -8.20 15.67
C TRP A 381 10.49 -8.00 15.86
N ASN A 382 11.31 -8.46 14.92
CA ASN A 382 12.74 -8.19 14.94
C ASN A 382 13.03 -6.69 14.82
N ALA A 383 12.30 -5.92 14.00
CA ALA A 383 12.44 -4.47 13.96
C ALA A 383 12.01 -3.81 15.27
N THR A 384 10.96 -4.30 15.93
CA THR A 384 10.57 -3.78 17.26
C THR A 384 11.63 -4.01 18.32
N SER A 385 12.51 -5.01 18.18
CA SER A 385 13.65 -5.20 19.09
C SER A 385 14.68 -4.05 19.06
N LEU A 386 14.59 -3.10 18.13
CA LEU A 386 15.38 -1.85 18.18
C LEU A 386 15.01 -0.96 19.37
N SER A 387 13.78 -1.05 19.88
CA SER A 387 13.41 -0.34 21.12
C SER A 387 14.33 -0.73 22.28
N ASN A 388 14.78 -1.99 22.29
CA ASN A 388 15.69 -2.51 23.29
C ASN A 388 17.06 -1.83 23.25
N ILE A 389 17.60 -1.60 22.04
CA ILE A 389 18.85 -0.86 21.85
C ILE A 389 18.66 0.59 22.30
N GLY A 390 17.50 1.19 22.01
CA GLY A 390 17.13 2.51 22.50
C GLY A 390 17.11 2.60 24.03
N VAL A 391 16.51 1.62 24.71
CA VAL A 391 16.48 1.57 26.18
C VAL A 391 17.87 1.34 26.76
N ALA A 392 18.67 0.43 26.19
CA ALA A 392 20.05 0.24 26.61
C ALA A 392 20.88 1.54 26.47
N PHE A 393 20.68 2.29 25.38
CA PHE A 393 21.31 3.59 25.16
C PHE A 393 20.89 4.63 26.22
N ILE A 394 19.60 4.70 26.55
CA ILE A 394 19.10 5.59 27.62
C ILE A 394 19.65 5.16 28.99
N CYS A 395 19.70 3.86 29.29
CA CYS A 395 20.27 3.36 30.53
C CYS A 395 21.77 3.71 30.65
N CYS A 396 22.54 3.61 29.57
CA CYS A 396 23.93 4.11 29.51
C CYS A 396 23.99 5.62 29.76
N LEU A 397 23.10 6.42 29.15
CA LEU A 397 23.03 7.88 29.34
C LEU A 397 22.76 8.24 30.81
N LEU A 398 21.79 7.57 31.43
CA LEU A 398 21.42 7.77 32.81
C LEU A 398 22.53 7.34 33.76
N HIS A 399 23.18 6.19 33.53
CA HIS A 399 24.32 5.78 34.34
C HIS A 399 25.50 6.75 34.20
N TYR A 400 25.82 7.20 32.98
CA TYR A 400 26.88 8.18 32.73
C TYR A 400 26.61 9.52 33.44
N THR A 401 25.39 10.03 33.36
CA THR A 401 25.01 11.30 34.02
C THR A 401 25.01 11.16 35.54
N LEU A 402 24.48 10.06 36.10
CA LEU A 402 24.45 9.83 37.55
C LEU A 402 25.85 9.61 38.14
N SER A 403 26.72 8.90 37.44
CA SER A 403 28.12 8.70 37.86
C SER A 403 28.93 9.99 37.78
N HIS A 404 28.69 10.84 36.78
CA HIS A 404 29.28 12.17 36.69
C HIS A 404 28.84 13.10 37.84
N ILE A 405 27.63 12.92 38.39
CA ILE A 405 27.13 13.73 39.51
C ILE A 405 27.70 13.26 40.86
N HIS A 406 27.92 11.95 41.05
CA HIS A 406 28.32 11.38 42.35
C HIS A 406 29.83 11.48 42.67
N TYR A 407 30.73 11.58 41.68
CA TYR A 407 32.17 11.62 41.90
C TYR A 407 32.85 12.75 41.10
N PRO A 408 32.97 13.98 41.64
CA PRO A 408 33.47 15.12 40.87
C PRO A 408 34.98 15.11 40.64
N ASP A 409 35.82 14.57 41.52
CA ASP A 409 37.28 14.62 41.37
C ASP A 409 38.02 13.68 42.33
N GLU A 410 38.56 12.57 41.84
CA GLU A 410 39.70 11.87 42.46
C GLU A 410 40.64 11.32 41.38
N ALA A 411 41.94 11.61 41.46
CA ALA A 411 42.92 11.29 40.41
C ALA A 411 43.06 9.78 40.08
N SER A 412 42.64 8.89 40.98
CA SER A 412 42.57 7.43 40.78
C SER A 412 41.41 7.02 39.83
N THR A 413 40.36 7.84 39.73
CA THR A 413 39.20 7.58 38.86
C THR A 413 39.44 7.90 37.39
N ARG A 414 40.48 8.66 37.03
CA ARG A 414 40.77 9.03 35.63
C ARG A 414 41.06 7.83 34.72
N ASN A 415 41.61 6.74 35.28
CA ASN A 415 41.88 5.51 34.53
C ASN A 415 40.60 4.68 34.31
N VAL A 416 39.71 4.59 35.31
CA VAL A 416 38.38 3.96 35.18
C VAL A 416 37.47 4.77 34.24
N LYS A 417 37.55 6.11 34.32
CA LYS A 417 36.81 7.07 33.49
C LYS A 417 37.10 6.92 31.99
N ARG A 418 38.32 6.51 31.62
CA ARG A 418 38.73 6.32 30.21
C ARG A 418 38.18 5.03 29.58
N GLU A 419 37.84 4.04 30.40
CA GLU A 419 37.18 2.78 29.98
C GLU A 419 35.65 2.96 29.88
N ASP A 420 35.04 3.73 30.80
CA ASP A 420 33.60 4.01 30.84
C ASP A 420 33.08 4.98 29.74
N ASP A 421 33.97 5.76 29.12
CA ASP A 421 33.64 6.70 28.03
C ASP A 421 33.07 6.00 26.76
N LYS A 422 33.06 4.66 26.71
CA LYS A 422 32.63 3.87 25.54
C LYS A 422 31.29 3.11 25.72
N CYS A 423 30.51 3.32 26.78
CA CYS A 423 29.19 2.65 26.99
C CYS A 423 28.27 2.78 25.74
N TRP A 424 28.41 3.87 24.99
CA TRP A 424 27.67 4.20 23.78
C TRP A 424 28.04 3.41 22.53
N LEU A 425 29.27 2.87 22.49
CA LEU A 425 29.82 2.21 21.30
C LEU A 425 29.08 0.89 21.01
N LEU A 426 28.78 0.11 22.06
CA LEU A 426 28.10 -1.17 21.94
C LEU A 426 26.65 -1.02 21.40
N PRO A 427 25.79 -0.12 21.91
CA PRO A 427 24.50 0.19 21.31
C PRO A 427 24.57 0.63 19.84
N ILE A 428 25.57 1.44 19.46
CA ILE A 428 25.74 1.89 18.07
C ILE A 428 26.11 0.72 17.15
N ILE A 429 27.04 -0.13 17.58
CA ILE A 429 27.43 -1.35 16.84
C ILE A 429 26.22 -2.28 16.68
N LEU A 430 25.44 -2.46 17.75
CA LEU A 430 24.22 -3.29 17.71
C LEU A 430 23.15 -2.72 16.78
N PHE A 431 23.00 -1.40 16.76
CA PHE A 431 22.11 -0.72 15.82
C PHE A 431 22.52 -0.97 14.36
N LEU A 432 23.82 -0.80 14.04
CA LEU A 432 24.34 -1.08 12.70
C LEU A 432 24.16 -2.55 12.32
N PHE A 433 24.44 -3.45 13.25
CA PHE A 433 24.25 -4.88 13.05
C PHE A 433 22.78 -5.23 12.75
N LYS A 434 21.83 -4.66 13.51
CA LYS A 434 20.39 -4.80 13.26
C LYS A 434 19.95 -4.24 11.92
N LEU A 435 20.52 -3.10 11.49
CA LEU A 435 20.24 -2.53 10.18
C LEU A 435 20.65 -3.49 9.05
N VAL A 436 21.84 -4.09 9.16
CA VAL A 436 22.31 -5.11 8.22
C VAL A 436 21.44 -6.36 8.28
N GLN A 437 21.08 -6.82 9.47
CA GLN A 437 20.22 -7.98 9.67
C GLN A 437 18.84 -7.79 9.02
N ALA A 438 18.24 -6.61 9.20
CA ALA A 438 16.95 -6.28 8.59
C ALA A 438 17.01 -6.33 7.05
N ARG A 439 18.13 -5.91 6.43
CA ARG A 439 18.32 -6.03 4.98
C ARG A 439 18.36 -7.48 4.50
N PHE A 440 19.10 -8.35 5.19
CA PHE A 440 19.14 -9.77 4.83
C PHE A 440 17.77 -10.44 4.98
N VAL A 441 17.04 -10.12 6.06
CA VAL A 441 15.67 -10.62 6.27
C VAL A 441 14.74 -10.16 5.14
N ASN A 442 14.82 -8.91 4.71
CA ASN A 442 14.02 -8.41 3.58
C ASN A 442 14.35 -9.15 2.26
N TRP A 443 15.64 -9.43 2.00
CA TRP A 443 16.04 -10.23 0.83
C TRP A 443 15.54 -11.67 0.89
N HIS A 444 15.58 -12.29 2.06
CA HIS A 444 15.03 -13.63 2.26
C HIS A 444 13.52 -13.67 1.98
N ILE A 445 12.77 -12.71 2.52
CA ILE A 445 11.33 -12.61 2.29
C ILE A 445 11.03 -12.35 0.80
N ALA A 446 11.81 -11.51 0.13
CA ALA A 446 11.68 -11.28 -1.31
C ALA A 446 11.90 -12.56 -2.13
N ASN A 447 12.91 -13.38 -1.78
CA ASN A 447 13.15 -14.66 -2.43
C ASN A 447 12.02 -15.67 -2.19
N MET A 448 11.40 -15.66 -1.00
CA MET A 448 10.29 -16.55 -0.66
C MET A 448 9.00 -16.19 -1.39
N GLU A 449 8.74 -14.89 -1.58
CA GLU A 449 7.50 -14.40 -2.19
C GLU A 449 7.56 -14.32 -3.71
N ILE A 450 8.76 -14.20 -4.30
CA ILE A 450 8.95 -14.14 -5.74
C ILE A 450 9.77 -15.34 -6.19
N GLN A 451 9.08 -16.31 -6.78
CA GLN A 451 9.68 -17.51 -7.34
C GLN A 451 10.13 -17.29 -8.78
N ASP A 452 9.38 -16.47 -9.53
CA ASP A 452 9.72 -16.13 -10.91
C ASP A 452 10.59 -14.87 -10.97
N PHE A 453 11.90 -15.07 -11.15
CA PHE A 453 12.86 -13.99 -11.29
C PHE A 453 12.82 -13.29 -12.65
N SER A 454 12.21 -13.90 -13.66
CA SER A 454 12.08 -13.29 -14.99
C SER A 454 11.22 -12.02 -14.97
N LEU A 455 10.40 -11.82 -13.93
CA LEU A 455 9.62 -10.60 -13.68
C LEU A 455 10.48 -9.33 -13.51
N PHE A 456 11.76 -9.50 -13.20
CA PHE A 456 12.72 -8.40 -13.08
C PHE A 456 13.71 -8.31 -14.26
N CYS A 457 13.42 -9.00 -15.38
CA CYS A 457 14.23 -8.88 -16.57
C CYS A 457 14.25 -7.43 -17.05
N PRO A 458 15.42 -6.83 -17.32
CA PRO A 458 15.51 -5.46 -17.84
C PRO A 458 15.16 -5.35 -19.33
N ASP A 459 15.24 -6.47 -20.05
CA ASP A 459 14.94 -6.55 -21.48
C ASP A 459 13.46 -6.91 -21.70
N PRO A 460 12.66 -6.02 -22.32
CA PRO A 460 11.25 -6.26 -22.58
C PRO A 460 11.00 -7.53 -23.39
N ASP A 461 11.81 -7.79 -24.42
CA ASP A 461 11.58 -8.94 -25.31
C ASP A 461 11.81 -10.25 -24.56
N ALA A 462 12.85 -10.32 -23.73
CA ALA A 462 13.11 -11.46 -22.87
C ALA A 462 12.04 -11.64 -21.77
N PHE A 463 11.47 -10.56 -21.24
CA PHE A 463 10.37 -10.62 -20.27
C PHE A 463 9.12 -11.31 -20.86
N TRP A 464 8.80 -11.01 -22.12
CA TRP A 464 7.62 -11.53 -22.82
C TRP A 464 7.86 -12.90 -23.47
N ALA A 465 9.09 -13.20 -23.90
CA ALA A 465 9.46 -14.50 -24.43
C ALA A 465 9.52 -15.61 -23.36
N HIS A 466 9.52 -15.24 -22.08
CA HIS A 466 9.54 -16.21 -20.99
C HIS A 466 8.17 -16.89 -20.83
N GLU A 467 8.05 -18.11 -21.34
CA GLU A 467 6.97 -19.01 -20.96
C GLU A 467 7.26 -19.55 -19.56
N SER A 468 6.50 -19.09 -18.57
CA SER A 468 6.49 -19.69 -17.25
C SER A 468 6.11 -21.16 -17.39
N GLY A 469 7.07 -22.07 -17.18
CA GLY A 469 6.83 -23.51 -17.20
C GLY A 469 5.67 -23.86 -16.27
N LEU A 470 4.70 -24.60 -16.80
CA LEU A 470 3.54 -25.15 -16.10
C LEU A 470 3.93 -25.92 -14.83
#